data_AF-A0AB38KFR9-F1
#
_entry.id   AF-A0AB38KFR9-F1
#
_cell.length_a   1.000
_cell.length_b   1.000
_cell.length_c   1.000
_cell.angle_alpha   90.00
_cell.angle_beta   90.00
_cell.angle_gamma   90.00
#
_symmetry.space_group_name_H-M   'P 1'
#
loop_
_entity.id
_entity.type
_entity.pdbx_description
1 polymer ?
#
loop_
_entity_poly.entity_id
_entity_poly.type
_entity_poly.pdbx_seq_one_letter_code
_entity_poly.pdbx_strand_id
1 'polypeptide(L)'
;NLYSASELQGEPAPGVSSTTALNTIKKIADETLPSGFSFEWTDLSYQQVNGANAGLYVFPICVLFVYLVLAAQYGSWTLPFAVIL
;
A
#
# COMPACT_ATOMS: atom_id res chain seq x y z
N ASN A 1 20.57 -4.23 17.43
CA ASN A 1 19.75 -3.00 17.53
C ASN A 1 19.18 -2.85 18.94
N LEU A 2 20.06 -2.66 19.94
CA LEU A 2 19.67 -2.50 21.37
C LEU A 2 19.40 -1.02 21.68
N TYR A 3 18.44 -0.42 20.99
CA TYR A 3 17.88 0.85 21.45
C TYR A 3 16.82 0.55 22.50
N SER A 4 16.77 1.35 23.56
CA SER A 4 15.71 1.23 24.57
C SER A 4 14.39 1.63 23.91
N ALA A 5 13.62 0.64 23.46
CA ALA A 5 12.34 0.82 22.80
C ALA A 5 11.23 0.34 23.73
N SER A 6 10.09 1.02 23.70
CA SER A 6 8.84 0.54 24.29
C SER A 6 7.98 -0.04 23.18
N GLU A 7 7.51 -1.27 23.35
CA GLU A 7 6.51 -1.83 22.45
C GLU A 7 5.17 -1.13 22.69
N LEU A 8 4.53 -0.68 21.61
CA LEU A 8 3.22 -0.06 21.64
C LEU A 8 2.29 -0.86 20.74
N GLN A 9 1.28 -1.47 21.34
CA GLN A 9 0.30 -2.27 20.63
C GLN A 9 -1.09 -1.66 20.80
N GLY A 10 -1.84 -1.62 19.71
CA GLY A 10 -3.18 -1.05 19.68
C GLY A 10 -3.94 -1.56 18.47
N GLU A 11 -5.26 -1.57 18.59
CA GLU A 11 -6.15 -1.95 17.51
C GLU A 11 -6.89 -0.73 16.95
N PRO A 12 -7.21 -0.71 15.65
CA PRO A 12 -8.01 0.36 15.08
C PRO A 12 -9.42 0.37 15.70
N ALA A 13 -9.98 1.57 15.87
CA ALA A 13 -11.35 1.72 16.34
C ALA A 13 -12.35 1.06 15.36
N PRO A 14 -13.52 0.57 15.83
CA PRO A 14 -14.54 -0.01 14.97
C PRO A 14 -14.94 0.93 13.83
N GLY A 15 -14.92 0.44 12.59
CA GLY A 15 -15.24 1.23 11.39
C GLY A 15 -14.08 2.03 10.80
N VAL A 16 -12.87 1.97 11.38
CA VAL A 16 -11.68 2.63 10.85
C VAL A 16 -10.77 1.63 10.15
N SER A 17 -10.27 1.98 8.96
CA SER A 17 -9.32 1.12 8.25
C SER A 17 -7.98 1.06 8.99
N SER A 18 -7.30 -0.10 8.95
CA SER A 18 -5.98 -0.26 9.56
C SER A 18 -4.99 0.78 9.02
N THR A 19 -5.04 1.10 7.72
CA THR A 19 -4.21 2.15 7.10
C THR A 19 -4.48 3.53 7.69
N THR A 20 -5.74 3.87 7.94
CA THR A 20 -6.11 5.15 8.58
C THR A 20 -5.56 5.21 10.00
N ALA A 21 -5.66 4.12 10.77
CA ALA A 21 -5.11 4.06 12.13
C ALA A 21 -3.58 4.20 12.15
N LEU A 22 -2.87 3.48 11.27
CA LEU A 22 -1.41 3.59 11.13
C LEU A 22 -0.97 5.01 10.78
N ASN A 23 -1.64 5.65 9.81
CA ASN A 23 -1.33 7.04 9.43
C ASN A 23 -1.61 8.04 10.57
N THR A 24 -2.66 7.79 11.35
CA THR A 24 -3.02 8.65 12.50
C THR A 24 -1.99 8.53 13.62
N ILE A 25 -1.59 7.30 13.97
CA ILE A 25 -0.54 7.05 14.96
C ILE A 25 0.78 7.67 14.49
N LYS A 26 1.14 7.52 13.21
CA LYS A 26 2.33 8.16 12.64
C LYS A 26 2.28 9.69 12.81
N LYS A 27 1.15 10.32 12.51
CA LYS A 27 0.97 11.76 12.67
C LYS A 27 1.10 12.20 14.13
N ILE A 28 0.48 11.47 15.06
CA ILE A 28 0.58 11.76 16.49
C ILE A 28 2.02 11.59 16.97
N ALA A 29 2.70 10.53 16.52
CA ALA A 29 4.11 10.29 16.80
C ALA A 29 4.97 11.47 16.32
N ASP A 30 4.78 11.94 15.09
CA ASP A 30 5.51 13.10 14.54
C ASP A 30 5.25 14.40 15.31
N GLU A 31 4.04 14.58 15.86
CA GLU A 31 3.66 15.79 16.62
C GLU A 31 4.09 15.75 18.10
N THR A 32 4.16 14.55 18.71
CA THR A 32 4.35 14.40 20.16
C THR A 32 5.73 13.91 20.57
N LEU A 33 6.48 13.26 19.67
CA LEU A 33 7.80 12.72 20.00
C LEU A 33 8.87 13.81 20.00
N PRO A 34 9.66 13.95 21.08
CA PRO A 34 10.83 14.82 21.10
C PRO A 34 11.87 14.41 20.06
N SER A 35 12.62 15.39 19.54
CA SER A 35 13.74 15.15 18.62
C SER A 35 14.75 14.16 19.21
N GLY A 36 14.96 13.01 18.54
CA GLY A 36 15.84 11.94 19.01
C GLY A 36 15.12 10.61 19.26
N PHE A 37 13.79 10.61 19.33
CA PHE A 37 13.00 9.39 19.28
C PHE A 37 12.74 8.97 17.84
N SER A 38 12.98 7.70 17.54
CA SER A 38 12.58 7.07 16.28
C SER A 38 11.44 6.11 16.55
N PHE A 39 10.51 6.04 15.60
CA PHE A 39 9.41 5.09 15.64
C PHE A 39 9.52 4.16 14.45
N GLU A 40 9.30 2.87 14.68
CA GLU A 40 9.39 1.83 13.66
C GLU A 40 8.19 0.89 13.79
N TRP A 41 7.59 0.55 12.65
CA TRP A 41 6.52 -0.43 12.59
C TRP A 41 7.11 -1.84 12.61
N THR A 42 6.51 -2.75 13.38
CA THR A 42 6.89 -4.16 13.43
C THR A 42 5.86 -5.05 12.74
N ASP A 43 6.28 -6.28 12.42
CA ASP A 43 5.43 -7.39 11.98
C ASP A 43 4.35 -7.03 10.94
N LEU A 44 3.09 -7.07 11.37
CA LEU A 44 1.92 -6.90 10.51
C LEU A 44 1.78 -5.45 10.03
N SER A 45 2.03 -4.49 10.92
CA SER A 45 2.00 -3.06 10.58
C SER A 45 3.08 -2.72 9.56
N TYR A 46 4.28 -3.32 9.70
CA TYR A 46 5.35 -3.17 8.71
C TYR A 46 4.92 -3.71 7.34
N GLN A 47 4.34 -4.92 7.31
CA GLN A 47 3.85 -5.52 6.06
C GLN A 47 2.69 -4.72 5.45
N GLN A 48 1.80 -4.14 6.24
CA GLN A 48 0.72 -3.29 5.73
C GLN A 48 1.25 -2.00 5.11
N VAL A 49 2.28 -1.38 5.71
CA VAL A 49 2.90 -0.17 5.17
C VAL A 49 3.70 -0.47 3.89
N ASN A 50 4.48 -1.55 3.86
CA ASN A 50 5.32 -1.88 2.69
C ASN A 50 4.59 -2.65 1.58
N GLY A 51 3.64 -3.52 1.94
CA GLY A 51 2.96 -4.43 1.02
C GLY A 51 1.85 -3.79 0.18
N ALA A 52 1.40 -2.59 0.54
CA ALA A 52 0.27 -1.93 -0.12
C ALA A 52 0.50 -1.58 -1.60
N ASN A 53 1.76 -1.50 -2.07
CA ASN A 53 2.07 -0.99 -3.41
C ASN A 53 2.15 -2.04 -4.51
N ALA A 54 2.22 -3.34 -4.19
CA ALA A 54 2.38 -4.38 -5.22
C ALA A 54 1.20 -4.41 -6.22
N GLY A 55 -0.03 -4.20 -5.72
CA GLY A 55 -1.23 -4.18 -6.57
C GLY A 55 -1.26 -3.05 -7.59
N LEU A 56 -0.68 -1.88 -7.24
CA LEU A 56 -0.65 -0.71 -8.13
C LEU A 56 0.27 -0.94 -9.35
N TYR A 57 1.33 -1.74 -9.19
CA TYR A 57 2.22 -2.09 -10.29
C TYR A 57 1.70 -3.26 -11.13
N VAL A 58 1.07 -4.25 -10.50
CA VAL A 58 0.56 -5.45 -11.19
C VAL A 58 -0.65 -5.11 -12.07
N PHE A 59 -1.54 -4.24 -11.61
CA PHE A 59 -2.75 -3.88 -12.35
C PHE A 59 -2.49 -3.35 -13.78
N PRO A 60 -1.66 -2.31 -14.01
CA PRO A 60 -1.40 -1.80 -15.37
C PRO A 60 -0.69 -2.83 -16.24
N ILE A 61 0.17 -3.67 -15.67
CA ILE A 61 0.84 -4.76 -16.40
C ILE A 61 -0.19 -5.77 -16.90
N CYS A 62 -1.14 -6.18 -16.07
CA CYS A 62 -2.22 -7.08 -16.47
C CYS A 62 -3.10 -6.46 -17.57
N VAL A 63 -3.47 -5.19 -17.44
CA VAL A 63 -4.25 -4.47 -18.47
C VAL A 63 -3.50 -4.42 -19.80
N LEU A 64 -2.18 -4.17 -19.77
CA LEU A 64 -1.33 -4.20 -20.94
C LEU A 64 -1.31 -5.58 -21.61
N PHE A 65 -1.18 -6.65 -20.82
CA PHE A 65 -1.21 -8.02 -21.36
C PHE A 65 -2.56 -8.36 -21.99
N VAL A 66 -3.67 -8.00 -21.35
CA VAL A 66 -5.02 -8.21 -21.91
C VAL A 66 -5.16 -7.44 -23.24
N TYR A 67 -4.69 -6.19 -23.30
CA TYR A 67 -4.67 -5.40 -24.53
C TYR A 67 -3.89 -6.10 -25.66
N LEU A 68 -2.67 -6.58 -25.36
CA LEU A 68 -1.81 -7.26 -26.34
C LEU A 68 -2.42 -8.57 -26.85
N VAL A 69 -3.04 -9.36 -25.97
CA VAL A 69 -3.72 -10.60 -26.34
C VAL A 69 -4.93 -10.33 -27.24
N LEU A 70 -5.74 -9.33 -26.92
CA LEU A 70 -6.88 -8.92 -27.74
C LEU A 70 -6.42 -8.35 -29.09
N ALA A 71 -5.35 -7.54 -29.12
CA ALA A 71 -4.78 -7.00 -30.35
C ALA A 71 -4.28 -8.11 -31.29
N ALA A 72 -3.63 -9.13 -30.74
CA ALA A 72 -3.18 -10.29 -31.50
C ALA A 72 -4.36 -11.16 -32.00
N GLN A 73 -5.42 -11.32 -31.20
CA GLN A 73 -6.61 -12.09 -31.59
C GLN A 73 -7.41 -11.42 -32.70
N TYR A 74 -7.65 -10.11 -32.61
CA TYR A 74 -8.45 -9.37 -33.59
C TYR A 74 -7.63 -8.87 -34.79
N GLY A 75 -6.30 -8.98 -34.75
CA GLY A 75 -5.40 -8.47 -35.79
C GLY A 75 -5.47 -6.94 -35.97
N SER A 76 -6.04 -6.23 -34.98
CA SER A 76 -6.33 -4.80 -35.04
C SER A 76 -6.09 -4.16 -33.68
N TRP A 77 -5.43 -3.01 -33.69
CA TRP A 77 -5.04 -2.25 -32.49
C TRP A 77 -6.17 -1.37 -31.94
N THR A 78 -7.23 -1.15 -32.73
CA THR A 78 -8.33 -0.22 -32.42
C THR A 78 -9.47 -0.87 -31.64
N LEU A 79 -9.76 -2.15 -31.90
CA LEU A 79 -10.82 -2.90 -31.21
C LEU A 79 -10.52 -3.17 -29.72
N PRO A 80 -9.30 -3.56 -29.32
CA PRO A 80 -8.95 -3.77 -27.91
C PRO A 80 -9.07 -2.50 -27.06
N PHE A 81 -8.81 -1.34 -27.66
CA PHE A 81 -8.92 -0.04 -26.98
C PHE A 81 -10.38 0.28 -26.63
N ALA A 82 -11.34 -0.11 -27.48
CA ALA A 82 -12.77 0.09 -27.25
C ALA A 82 -13.38 -0.88 -26.21
N VAL A 83 -12.69 -1.98 -25.88
CA VAL A 83 -13.15 -2.97 -24.89
C VAL A 83 -12.66 -2.64 -23.47
N ILE A 84 -11.53 -1.94 -23.36
CA ILE A 84 -10.89 -1.60 -22.08
C ILE A 84 -11.44 -0.28 -21.49
N LEU A 85 -11.97 0.60 -22.33
CA LEU A 85 -12.54 1.90 -21.96
C LEU A 85 -14.02 1.78 -21.57
#